data_AF-A0A929IMW2-F1
#
_entry.id   AF-A0A929IMW2-F1
#
_cell.length_a   1.000
_cell.length_b   1.000
_cell.length_c   1.000
_cell.angle_alpha   90.00
_cell.angle_beta   90.00
_cell.angle_gamma   90.00
#
_symmetry.space_group_name_H-M   'P 1'
#
loop_
_entity.id
_entity.type
_entity.pdbx_description
1 polymer ?
#
loop_
_entity_poly.entity_id
_entity_poly.type
_entity_poly.pdbx_seq_one_letter_code
_entity_poly.pdbx_strand_id
1 'polypeptide(L)'
;MFWRSRSRRRFGSKRGGYGLFFWRDPFWEPRVWLRRMFRIAFMLLILSIAAPPALVLVYRDFAPPGTLLMVFRLFEGEGIRKEWKPLEKISRHMPAAVIVMEDNLFCEHDGFDW
;
A
#
# COMPACT_ATOMS: atom_id res chain seq x y z
N MET A 1 -11.21 -59.88 -62.28
CA MET A 1 -11.10 -59.21 -63.59
C MET A 1 -10.80 -57.73 -63.34
N PHE A 2 -9.67 -57.22 -63.86
CA PHE A 2 -9.40 -55.83 -64.29
C PHE A 2 -9.55 -54.67 -63.27
N TRP A 3 -8.50 -54.17 -62.60
CA TRP A 3 -7.43 -53.22 -62.99
C TRP A 3 -7.83 -51.73 -63.20
N ARG A 4 -7.12 -50.86 -62.45
CA ARG A 4 -6.80 -49.42 -62.63
C ARG A 4 -7.90 -48.34 -62.58
N SER A 5 -7.67 -47.30 -61.77
CA SER A 5 -7.16 -46.01 -62.31
C SER A 5 -6.79 -45.02 -61.20
N ARG A 6 -5.65 -44.36 -61.41
CA ARG A 6 -5.06 -43.28 -60.61
C ARG A 6 -5.51 -41.94 -61.21
N SER A 7 -5.52 -40.90 -60.38
CA SER A 7 -5.44 -39.46 -60.71
C SER A 7 -6.75 -38.68 -60.91
N ARG A 8 -6.90 -37.63 -60.07
CA ARG A 8 -6.71 -36.24 -60.52
C ARG A 8 -6.57 -35.32 -59.30
N ARG A 9 -5.43 -34.62 -59.26
CA ARG A 9 -5.25 -33.41 -58.45
C ARG A 9 -6.21 -32.33 -58.97
N ARG A 10 -6.87 -31.60 -58.07
CA ARG A 10 -7.22 -30.19 -58.30
C ARG A 10 -6.80 -29.38 -57.09
N PHE A 11 -5.67 -28.71 -57.26
CA PHE A 11 -5.32 -27.52 -56.52
C PHE A 11 -6.13 -26.35 -57.10
N GLY A 12 -6.74 -25.55 -56.24
CA GLY A 12 -7.33 -24.25 -56.55
C GLY A 12 -7.63 -23.58 -55.21
N SER A 13 -6.70 -22.88 -54.57
CA SER A 13 -6.17 -21.53 -54.87
C SER A 13 -7.23 -20.41 -54.81
N LYS A 14 -7.26 -19.78 -53.63
CA LYS A 14 -7.27 -18.33 -53.36
C LYS A 14 -8.60 -17.60 -53.09
N ARG A 15 -8.43 -16.65 -52.15
CA ARG A 15 -9.21 -15.45 -51.79
C ARG A 15 -10.26 -15.76 -50.72
N GLY A 16 -10.19 -15.23 -49.50
CA GLY A 16 -9.78 -13.88 -49.11
C GLY A 16 -11.01 -13.22 -48.50
N GLY A 17 -11.05 -13.11 -47.18
CA GLY A 17 -12.24 -12.66 -46.45
C GLY A 17 -11.94 -12.43 -44.97
N TYR A 18 -10.86 -11.70 -44.68
CA TYR A 18 -10.67 -11.07 -43.38
C TYR A 18 -11.54 -9.82 -43.37
N GLY A 19 -12.71 -9.92 -42.77
CA GLY A 19 -13.61 -8.79 -42.60
C GLY A 19 -14.76 -9.19 -41.70
N LEU A 20 -14.97 -8.42 -40.63
CA LEU A 20 -16.13 -8.42 -39.73
C LEU A 20 -16.13 -9.38 -38.53
N PHE A 21 -15.05 -9.45 -37.73
CA PHE A 21 -15.15 -10.05 -36.39
C PHE A 21 -14.36 -9.38 -35.26
N PHE A 22 -13.82 -8.16 -35.43
CA PHE A 22 -12.90 -7.59 -34.42
C PHE A 22 -13.24 -6.17 -33.98
N TRP A 23 -14.54 -5.83 -33.91
CA TRP A 23 -15.02 -4.49 -33.51
C TRP A 23 -16.16 -4.49 -32.47
N ARG A 24 -16.13 -5.44 -31.53
CA ARG A 24 -16.89 -5.49 -30.26
C ARG A 24 -15.98 -6.32 -29.35
N ASP A 25 -15.34 -5.80 -28.31
CA ASP A 25 -15.83 -4.94 -27.22
C ASP A 25 -14.64 -4.15 -26.66
N PRO A 26 -14.80 -2.91 -26.20
CA PRO A 26 -13.72 -2.26 -25.48
C PRO A 26 -13.63 -2.91 -24.08
N PHE A 27 -12.41 -3.26 -23.68
CA PHE A 27 -12.01 -4.09 -22.53
C PHE A 27 -12.41 -3.53 -21.14
N TRP A 28 -13.70 -3.38 -20.85
CA TRP A 28 -14.23 -2.96 -19.55
C TRP A 28 -15.38 -3.87 -19.14
N GLU A 29 -15.05 -4.96 -18.44
CA GLU A 29 -16.02 -5.74 -17.68
C GLU A 29 -16.19 -5.07 -16.31
N PRO A 30 -17.24 -4.24 -16.07
CA PRO A 30 -17.38 -3.46 -14.84
C PRO A 30 -17.42 -4.35 -13.60
N ARG A 31 -17.86 -5.62 -13.73
CA ARG A 31 -17.93 -6.59 -12.64
C ARG A 31 -16.56 -7.01 -12.10
N VAL A 32 -15.55 -7.17 -12.96
CA VAL A 32 -14.19 -7.55 -12.49
C VAL A 32 -13.44 -6.35 -11.92
N TRP A 33 -13.68 -5.15 -12.46
CA TRP A 33 -13.07 -3.92 -11.98
C TRP A 33 -13.63 -3.51 -10.61
N LEU A 34 -14.95 -3.59 -10.45
CA LEU A 34 -15.61 -3.34 -9.17
C LEU A 34 -15.13 -4.32 -8.08
N ARG A 35 -15.01 -5.61 -8.40
CA ARG A 35 -14.44 -6.61 -7.46
C ARG A 35 -12.97 -6.36 -7.12
N ARG A 36 -12.18 -5.74 -8.00
CA ARG A 36 -10.80 -5.35 -7.69
C ARG A 36 -10.77 -4.11 -6.79
N MET A 37 -11.60 -3.11 -7.09
CA MET A 37 -11.72 -1.92 -6.25
C MET A 37 -12.17 -2.25 -4.82
N PHE A 38 -13.20 -3.09 -4.66
CA PHE A 38 -13.64 -3.53 -3.34
C PHE A 38 -12.55 -4.29 -2.58
N ARG A 39 -11.78 -5.16 -3.26
CA ARG A 39 -10.66 -5.85 -2.62
C ARG A 39 -9.57 -4.89 -2.16
N ILE A 40 -9.22 -3.91 -2.98
CA ILE A 40 -8.22 -2.89 -2.62
C ILE A 40 -8.74 -2.03 -1.46
N ALA A 41 -9.97 -1.54 -1.53
CA ALA A 41 -10.57 -0.75 -0.46
C ALA A 41 -10.62 -1.53 0.86
N PHE A 42 -10.99 -2.81 0.81
CA PHE A 42 -11.01 -3.68 1.98
C PHE A 42 -9.60 -3.92 2.54
N MET A 43 -8.60 -4.16 1.68
CA MET A 43 -7.21 -4.27 2.12
C MET A 43 -6.69 -2.97 2.75
N LEU A 44 -7.03 -1.81 2.18
CA LEU A 44 -6.65 -0.51 2.73
C LEU A 44 -7.31 -0.26 4.09
N LEU A 45 -8.58 -0.65 4.27
CA LEU A 45 -9.27 -0.56 5.55
C LEU A 45 -8.62 -1.45 6.61
N ILE A 46 -8.29 -2.70 6.26
CA ILE A 46 -7.56 -3.59 7.17
C ILE A 46 -6.20 -2.98 7.52
N LEU A 47 -5.48 -2.49 6.51
CA LEU A 47 -4.18 -1.88 6.71
C LEU A 47 -4.25 -0.64 7.60
N SER A 48 -5.25 0.24 7.44
CA SER A 48 -5.38 1.45 8.26
C SER A 48 -5.65 1.13 9.73
N ILE A 49 -6.34 0.03 10.02
CA ILE A 49 -6.65 -0.40 11.39
C ILE A 49 -5.48 -1.21 11.99
N ALA A 50 -4.85 -2.08 11.20
CA ALA A 50 -3.81 -2.99 11.68
C ALA A 50 -2.41 -2.36 11.72
N ALA A 51 -2.12 -1.38 10.85
CA ALA A 51 -0.79 -0.78 10.77
C ALA A 51 -0.41 0.00 12.04
N PRO A 52 -1.27 0.84 12.67
CA PRO A 52 -0.89 1.55 13.88
C PRO A 52 -0.45 0.63 15.05
N PRO A 53 -1.23 -0.38 15.48
CA PRO A 53 -0.79 -1.26 16.55
C PRO A 53 0.43 -2.11 16.15
N ALA A 54 0.54 -2.52 14.88
CA ALA A 54 1.73 -3.22 14.40
C ALA A 54 2.99 -2.35 14.52
N LEU A 55 2.89 -1.06 14.15
CA LEU A 55 4.00 -0.11 14.32
C LEU A 55 4.34 0.12 15.79
N VAL A 56 3.34 0.21 16.68
CA VAL A 56 3.58 0.34 18.13
C VAL A 56 4.37 -0.86 18.66
N LEU A 57 4.05 -2.08 18.22
CA LEU A 57 4.79 -3.28 18.61
C LEU A 57 6.24 -3.26 18.10
N VAL A 58 6.46 -2.81 16.87
CA VAL A 58 7.83 -2.66 16.33
C VAL A 58 8.61 -1.60 17.09
N TYR A 59 8.01 -0.43 17.34
CA TYR A 59 8.70 0.70 17.97
C TYR A 59 8.83 0.61 19.50
N ARG A 60 8.18 -0.38 20.12
CA ARG A 60 8.41 -0.71 21.53
C ARG A 60 9.86 -1.08 21.79
N ASP A 61 10.44 -1.91 20.93
CA ASP A 61 11.77 -2.47 21.09
C ASP A 61 12.80 -1.80 20.18
N PHE A 62 12.37 -1.26 19.04
CA PHE A 62 13.24 -0.61 18.07
C PHE A 62 13.01 0.90 18.00
N ALA A 63 14.05 1.68 18.27
CA ALA A 63 13.99 3.13 18.10
C ALA A 63 13.68 3.47 16.63
N PRO A 64 12.77 4.43 16.35
CA PRO A 64 12.51 4.84 14.98
C PRO A 64 13.79 5.41 14.34
N PRO A 65 14.12 5.08 13.08
CA PRO A 65 15.41 5.48 12.49
C PRO A 65 15.55 7.01 12.34
N GLY A 66 14.45 7.73 12.14
CA GLY A 66 14.43 9.18 12.02
C GLY A 66 13.00 9.70 11.90
N THR A 67 12.81 11.00 12.14
CA THR A 67 11.53 11.70 11.93
C THR A 67 11.69 12.74 10.82
N LEU A 68 10.58 13.20 10.24
CA LEU A 68 10.61 14.27 9.22
C LEU A 68 11.35 15.51 9.73
N LEU A 69 11.17 15.86 11.00
CA LEU A 69 11.88 16.96 11.64
C LEU A 69 13.41 16.76 11.63
N MET A 70 13.89 15.55 11.91
CA MET A 70 15.32 15.23 11.86
C MET A 70 15.89 15.37 10.45
N VAL A 71 15.10 15.01 9.43
CA VAL A 71 15.48 15.17 8.02
C VAL A 71 15.59 16.66 7.66
N PHE A 72 14.61 17.48 8.05
CA PHE A 72 14.67 18.93 7.81
C PHE A 72 15.87 19.58 8.50
N ARG A 73 16.14 19.22 9.76
CA ARG A 73 17.32 19.69 10.51
C ARG A 73 18.64 19.34 9.82
N LEU A 74 18.71 18.15 9.23
CA LEU A 74 19.90 17.72 8.48
C LEU A 74 20.11 18.57 7.22
N PHE A 75 19.04 18.95 6.52
CA PHE A 75 19.12 19.86 5.37
C PHE A 75 19.49 21.29 5.76
N GLU A 76 19.14 21.73 6.96
CA GLU A 76 19.56 23.01 7.54
C GLU A 76 21.04 23.01 8.00
N GLY A 77 21.73 21.88 7.89
CA GLY A 77 23.13 21.71 8.30
C GLY A 77 23.31 21.39 9.78
N GLU A 78 22.22 21.13 10.51
CA GLU A 78 22.30 20.68 11.89
C GLU A 78 22.57 19.16 11.98
N GLY A 79 23.46 18.77 12.90
CA GLY A 79 23.73 17.37 13.18
C GLY A 79 22.57 16.70 13.93
N ILE A 80 22.26 15.45 13.59
CA ILE A 80 21.27 14.66 14.33
C ILE A 80 21.94 14.03 15.56
N ARG A 81 21.62 14.52 16.75
CA ARG A 81 21.95 13.85 18.03
C ARG A 81 20.69 13.21 18.60
N LYS A 82 20.67 11.88 18.62
CA LYS A 82 19.53 11.10 19.10
C LYS A 82 20.01 9.96 19.99
N GLU A 83 19.50 9.92 21.21
CA GLU A 83 19.68 8.80 22.12
C GLU A 83 18.31 8.26 22.52
N TRP A 84 18.02 7.01 22.17
CA TRP A 84 16.81 6.33 22.62
C TRP A 84 17.05 5.74 24.01
N LYS A 85 16.25 6.16 24.99
CA LYS A 85 16.33 5.66 26.36
C LYS A 85 14.95 5.27 26.87
N PRO A 86 14.84 4.18 27.63
CA PRO A 86 13.60 3.81 28.28
C PRO A 86 13.24 4.83 29.36
N LEU A 87 11.95 5.00 29.63
CA LEU A 87 11.43 6.09 30.47
C LEU A 87 11.98 6.05 31.90
N GLU A 88 12.31 4.86 32.40
CA GLU A 88 12.88 4.64 33.74
C GLU A 88 14.31 5.20 33.87
N LYS A 89 15.00 5.45 32.74
CA LYS A 89 16.33 6.06 32.71
C LYS A 89 16.28 7.59 32.53
N ILE A 90 15.08 8.17 32.41
CA ILE A 90 14.86 9.60 32.28
C ILE A 90 14.46 10.16 33.66
N SER A 91 14.78 11.44 33.92
CA SER A 91 14.34 12.11 35.15
C SER A 91 12.82 12.03 35.31
N ARG A 92 12.33 11.70 36.51
CA ARG A 92 10.90 11.60 36.82
C ARG A 92 10.13 12.91 36.61
N HIS A 93 10.83 14.05 36.61
CA HIS A 93 10.22 15.36 36.38
C HIS A 93 10.02 15.68 34.89
N MET A 94 10.76 15.03 34.00
CA MET A 94 10.71 15.32 32.57
C MET A 94 9.34 15.01 31.93
N PRO A 95 8.71 13.84 32.20
CA PRO A 95 7.37 13.57 31.66
C PRO A 95 6.34 14.60 32.10
N ALA A 96 6.37 14.99 33.37
CA ALA A 96 5.46 16.01 33.90
C ALA A 96 5.66 17.38 33.23
N ALA A 97 6.92 17.78 33.00
CA ALA A 97 7.23 19.03 32.30
C ALA A 97 6.72 19.04 30.85
N VAL A 98 6.85 17.92 30.13
CA VAL A 98 6.33 17.80 28.75
C VAL A 98 4.82 17.84 28.71
N ILE A 99 4.15 17.10 29.59
CA ILE A 99 2.68 17.08 29.68
C ILE A 99 2.16 18.51 29.89
N VAL A 100 2.64 19.21 30.92
CA VAL A 100 2.18 20.59 31.22
C VAL A 100 2.42 21.56 30.06
N MET A 101 3.47 21.35 29.24
CA MET A 101 3.78 22.24 28.12
C MET A 101 2.96 21.98 26.86
N GLU A 102 2.59 20.73 26.58
CA GLU A 102 1.82 20.37 25.36
C GLU A 102 0.33 20.17 25.61
N ASP A 103 -0.02 19.62 26.78
CA ASP A 103 -1.37 19.22 27.13
C ASP A 103 -1.60 19.41 28.64
N ASN A 104 -2.01 20.62 29.01
CA ASN A 104 -2.24 20.98 30.41
C ASN A 104 -3.49 20.31 31.00
N LEU A 105 -4.39 19.80 30.16
CA LEU A 105 -5.63 19.14 30.56
C LEU A 105 -5.55 17.63 30.53
N PHE A 106 -4.40 17.04 30.16
CA PHE A 106 -4.17 15.59 30.08
C PHE A 106 -4.77 14.73 31.21
N CYS A 107 -4.78 15.25 32.45
CA CYS A 107 -5.32 14.53 33.62
C CYS A 107 -6.85 14.63 33.78
N GLU A 108 -7.49 15.53 33.04
CA GLU A 108 -8.91 15.85 33.10
C GLU A 108 -9.71 15.12 32.01
N HIS A 109 -9.03 14.56 31.00
CA HIS A 109 -9.66 13.82 29.90
C HIS A 109 -9.06 12.42 29.70
N ASP A 110 -9.88 11.49 29.21
CA ASP A 110 -9.45 10.13 28.86
C ASP A 110 -8.86 10.04 27.43
N GLY A 111 -8.21 11.12 26.98
CA GLY A 111 -7.50 11.20 25.69
C GLY A 111 -8.04 12.21 24.66
N PHE A 112 -9.29 12.66 24.77
CA PHE A 112 -9.83 13.74 23.93
C PHE A 112 -10.52 14.80 24.78
N ASP A 113 -10.07 16.05 24.65
CA ASP A 113 -10.73 17.23 25.22
C ASP A 113 -11.92 17.66 24.37
N TRP A 114 -13.07 17.94 25.00
CA TRP A 114 -14.29 18.45 24.36
C TRP A 114 -14.90 19.63 25.13
#